data_AF-A0A932M444-F1
#
_entry.id   AF-A0A932M444-F1
#
_cell.length_a   1.000
_cell.length_b   1.000
_cell.length_c   1.000
_cell.angle_alpha   90.00
_cell.angle_beta   90.00
_cell.angle_gamma   90.00
#
_symmetry.space_group_name_H-M   'P 1'
#
loop_
_entity.id
_entity.type
_entity.pdbx_description
1 polymer ?
#
loop_
_entity_poly.entity_id
_entity_poly.type
_entity_poly.pdbx_seq_one_letter_code
_entity_poly.pdbx_strand_id
1 'polypeptide(L)'
;MQPTLGQRLRRLVLDTGSRRIDFSRPGARVLLGLLALVSVAALAAAVWFAYLDYRTVAVTYTDIRQAYVGRVRERIQVATDAAAEERLRLGRAGAPRLRIVVNPDGGLRSASVVESSGNGTVDDLLLRVVRESAPFEPFPERMRRYTTSVEINSTFQFRSANRACMCPAASTTSSYAATPGRMSSLLRKTGAASMSCWPKA
;
A
#
# COMPACT_ATOMS: atom_id res chain seq x y z
N MET A 1 5.60 -52.05 -71.20
CA MET A 1 6.71 -51.46 -70.41
C MET A 1 6.13 -50.75 -69.21
N GLN A 2 6.44 -51.21 -67.98
CA GLN A 2 5.94 -50.56 -66.75
C GLN A 2 6.87 -49.41 -66.34
N PRO A 3 6.32 -48.25 -65.94
CA PRO A 3 7.12 -47.12 -65.49
C PRO A 3 7.85 -47.46 -64.18
N THR A 4 9.10 -47.00 -64.06
CA THR A 4 9.94 -47.26 -62.88
C THR A 4 9.45 -46.47 -61.66
N LEU A 5 9.77 -46.96 -60.46
CA LEU A 5 9.37 -46.35 -59.19
C LEU A 5 9.77 -44.86 -59.11
N GLY A 6 10.91 -44.49 -59.67
CA GLY A 6 11.37 -43.09 -59.77
C GLY A 6 10.47 -42.21 -60.66
N GLN A 7 9.90 -42.77 -61.75
CA GLN A 7 8.94 -42.03 -62.58
C GLN A 7 7.58 -41.85 -61.89
N ARG A 8 7.17 -42.80 -61.03
CA ARG A 8 5.94 -42.66 -60.23
C ARG A 8 6.09 -41.61 -59.13
N LEU A 9 7.24 -41.59 -58.44
CA LEU A 9 7.51 -40.60 -57.39
C LEU A 9 7.62 -39.18 -57.96
N ARG A 10 8.22 -39.00 -59.14
CA ARG A 10 8.31 -37.69 -59.79
C ARG A 10 6.93 -37.13 -60.18
N ARG A 11 5.95 -37.97 -60.53
CA ARG A 11 4.56 -37.53 -60.75
C ARG A 11 3.87 -37.13 -59.45
N LEU A 12 4.07 -37.87 -58.36
CA LEU A 12 3.46 -37.57 -57.07
C LEU A 12 3.96 -36.26 -56.45
N VAL A 13 5.25 -35.95 -56.61
CA VAL A 13 5.84 -34.69 -56.13
C VAL A 13 5.41 -33.48 -56.98
N LEU A 14 5.15 -33.68 -58.28
CA LEU A 14 4.65 -32.59 -59.14
C LEU A 14 3.15 -32.30 -58.93
N ASP A 15 2.38 -33.25 -58.37
CA ASP A 15 0.95 -33.07 -58.10
C ASP A 15 0.66 -32.38 -56.76
N THR A 16 1.61 -32.42 -55.82
CA THR A 16 1.48 -31.73 -54.53
C THR A 16 1.71 -30.22 -54.61
N GLY A 17 2.18 -29.72 -55.76
CA GLY A 17 2.56 -28.32 -55.97
C GLY A 17 1.46 -27.37 -56.44
N SER A 18 0.21 -27.81 -56.64
CA SER A 18 -0.80 -26.95 -57.28
C SER A 18 -2.13 -26.79 -56.54
N ARG A 19 -2.23 -27.11 -55.24
CA ARG A 19 -3.32 -26.56 -54.43
C ARG A 19 -3.01 -25.11 -54.07
N ARG A 20 -3.07 -24.23 -55.08
CA ARG A 20 -3.16 -22.79 -54.82
C ARG A 20 -4.47 -22.58 -54.06
N ILE A 21 -4.39 -22.10 -52.82
CA ILE A 21 -5.57 -21.64 -52.10
C ILE A 21 -6.09 -20.44 -52.89
N ASP A 22 -7.21 -20.63 -53.59
CA ASP A 22 -7.79 -19.61 -54.45
C ASP A 22 -8.62 -18.63 -53.60
N PHE A 23 -7.97 -17.55 -53.15
CA PHE A 23 -8.53 -16.52 -52.27
C PHE A 23 -9.57 -15.62 -52.97
N SER A 24 -9.91 -15.89 -54.23
CA SER A 24 -10.84 -15.09 -55.03
C SER A 24 -12.32 -15.42 -54.77
N ARG A 25 -12.64 -16.45 -53.99
CA ARG A 25 -14.04 -16.77 -53.63
C ARG A 25 -14.55 -15.80 -52.56
N PRO A 26 -15.75 -15.21 -52.70
CA PRO A 26 -16.27 -14.23 -51.74
C PRO A 26 -16.31 -14.77 -50.30
N GLY A 27 -16.52 -16.08 -50.11
CA GLY A 27 -16.46 -16.73 -48.80
C GLY A 27 -15.07 -16.75 -48.14
N ALA A 28 -13.98 -16.73 -48.91
CA ALA A 28 -12.62 -16.74 -48.36
C ALA A 28 -12.25 -15.41 -47.69
N ARG A 29 -12.71 -14.28 -48.23
CA ARG A 29 -12.50 -12.94 -47.63
C ARG A 29 -13.28 -12.78 -46.33
N VAL A 30 -14.51 -13.29 -46.28
CA VAL A 30 -15.32 -13.30 -45.06
C VAL A 30 -14.66 -14.14 -43.98
N LEU A 31 -14.16 -15.34 -44.32
CA LEU A 31 -13.47 -16.22 -43.38
C LEU A 31 -12.18 -15.59 -42.83
N LEU A 32 -11.35 -14.98 -43.69
CA LEU A 32 -10.14 -14.28 -43.26
C LEU A 32 -10.46 -13.08 -42.37
N GLY A 33 -11.51 -12.32 -42.70
CA GLY A 33 -11.97 -11.21 -41.87
C GLY A 33 -12.43 -11.67 -40.48
N LEU A 34 -13.19 -12.78 -40.40
CA LEU A 34 -13.61 -13.37 -39.14
C LEU A 34 -12.42 -13.88 -38.31
N LEU A 35 -11.46 -14.56 -38.94
CA LEU A 35 -10.24 -15.03 -38.26
C LEU A 35 -9.41 -13.85 -37.72
N ALA A 36 -9.30 -12.75 -38.47
CA ALA A 36 -8.62 -11.55 -38.02
C ALA A 36 -9.34 -10.92 -36.81
N LEU A 37 -10.67 -10.82 -36.83
CA LEU A 37 -11.45 -10.30 -35.70
C LEU A 37 -11.32 -11.17 -34.44
N VAL A 38 -11.38 -12.51 -34.60
CA VAL A 38 -11.16 -13.45 -33.48
C VAL A 38 -9.75 -13.31 -32.92
N SER A 39 -8.75 -13.14 -33.78
CA SER A 39 -7.36 -12.93 -33.35
C SER A 39 -7.20 -11.64 -32.54
N VAL A 40 -7.78 -10.53 -33.02
CA VAL A 40 -7.77 -9.25 -32.30
C VAL A 40 -8.51 -9.36 -30.97
N ALA A 41 -9.67 -10.00 -30.94
CA ALA A 41 -10.43 -10.22 -29.71
C ALA A 41 -9.66 -11.10 -28.71
N ALA A 42 -8.99 -12.15 -29.17
CA ALA A 42 -8.17 -13.02 -28.33
C ALA A 42 -6.96 -12.28 -27.75
N LEU A 43 -6.27 -11.46 -28.55
CA LEU A 43 -5.19 -10.60 -28.07
C LEU A 43 -5.70 -9.56 -27.07
N ALA A 44 -6.84 -8.93 -27.34
CA ALA A 44 -7.46 -7.99 -26.42
C ALA A 44 -7.86 -8.66 -25.10
N ALA A 45 -8.42 -9.87 -25.14
CA ALA A 45 -8.75 -10.65 -23.94
C ALA A 45 -7.50 -11.06 -23.16
N ALA A 46 -6.42 -11.47 -23.83
CA ALA A 46 -5.16 -11.81 -23.16
C ALA A 46 -4.53 -10.59 -22.48
N VAL A 47 -4.54 -9.43 -23.14
CA VAL A 47 -4.08 -8.16 -22.56
C VAL A 47 -4.97 -7.73 -21.39
N TRP A 48 -6.29 -7.83 -21.52
CA TRP A 48 -7.25 -7.52 -20.46
C TRP A 48 -7.07 -8.43 -19.24
N PHE A 49 -6.85 -9.73 -19.46
CA PHE A 49 -6.60 -10.71 -18.39
C PHE A 49 -5.27 -10.43 -17.67
N ALA A 50 -4.20 -10.14 -18.41
CA ALA A 50 -2.93 -9.71 -17.83
C ALA A 50 -3.07 -8.38 -17.05
N TYR A 51 -3.89 -7.44 -17.54
CA TYR A 51 -4.17 -6.17 -16.87
C TYR A 51 -4.97 -6.35 -15.56
N LEU A 52 -5.96 -7.25 -15.55
CA LEU A 52 -6.71 -7.59 -14.34
C LEU A 52 -5.82 -8.26 -13.28
N ASP A 53 -4.93 -9.17 -13.69
CA ASP A 53 -4.00 -9.83 -12.78
C ASP A 53 -3.00 -8.83 -12.16
N TYR A 54 -2.47 -7.90 -12.97
CA TYR A 54 -1.56 -6.84 -12.51
C TYR A 54 -2.17 -5.94 -11.41
N ARG A 55 -3.47 -5.67 -11.47
CA ARG A 55 -4.15 -4.76 -10.53
C ARG A 55 -4.23 -5.33 -9.10
N THR A 56 -4.26 -6.64 -8.91
CA THR A 56 -4.54 -7.23 -7.59
C THR A 56 -3.33 -7.20 -6.65
N VAL A 57 -2.10 -7.35 -7.17
CA VAL A 57 -0.87 -7.42 -6.36
C VAL A 57 -0.48 -6.06 -5.76
N ALA A 58 -0.71 -4.97 -6.50
CA ALA A 58 -0.31 -3.62 -6.08
C ALA A 58 -1.15 -3.06 -4.91
N VAL A 59 -2.43 -3.44 -4.83
CA VAL A 59 -3.36 -2.95 -3.80
C VAL A 59 -2.93 -3.46 -2.42
N THR A 60 -2.67 -4.77 -2.30
CA THR A 60 -2.32 -5.40 -1.01
C THR A 60 -0.97 -4.94 -0.45
N TYR A 61 0.04 -4.66 -1.29
CA TYR A 61 1.35 -4.20 -0.81
C TYR A 61 1.26 -2.83 -0.11
N THR A 62 0.46 -1.92 -0.66
CA THR A 62 0.29 -0.58 -0.10
C THR A 62 -0.36 -0.67 1.29
N ASP A 63 -1.42 -1.45 1.43
CA ASP A 63 -2.13 -1.60 2.71
C ASP A 63 -1.24 -2.19 3.81
N ILE A 64 -0.49 -3.26 3.48
CA ILE A 64 0.44 -3.90 4.43
C ILE A 64 1.55 -2.93 4.85
N ARG A 65 2.13 -2.20 3.89
CA ARG A 65 3.18 -1.21 4.16
C ARG A 65 2.65 -0.08 5.05
N GLN A 66 1.47 0.46 4.78
CA GLN A 66 0.90 1.54 5.58
C GLN A 66 0.61 1.09 7.01
N ALA A 67 0.06 -0.12 7.18
CA ALA A 67 -0.16 -0.68 8.52
C ALA A 67 1.16 -0.84 9.30
N TYR A 68 2.23 -1.31 8.64
CA TYR A 68 3.55 -1.43 9.25
C TYR A 68 4.13 -0.05 9.65
N VAL A 69 4.12 0.91 8.72
CA VAL A 69 4.58 2.28 8.98
C VAL A 69 3.78 2.91 10.12
N GLY A 70 2.47 2.66 10.20
CA GLY A 70 1.61 3.10 11.30
C GLY A 70 2.11 2.59 12.65
N ARG A 71 2.39 1.29 12.78
CA ARG A 71 2.90 0.69 14.03
C ARG A 71 4.26 1.24 14.44
N VAL A 72 5.18 1.42 13.49
CA VAL A 72 6.49 2.03 13.78
C VAL A 72 6.33 3.46 14.28
N ARG A 73 5.50 4.26 13.59
CA ARG A 73 5.22 5.65 13.98
C ARG A 73 4.58 5.74 15.36
N GLU A 74 3.63 4.86 15.65
CA GLU A 74 2.97 4.79 16.95
C GLU A 74 3.97 4.48 18.07
N ARG A 75 4.83 3.47 17.88
CA ARG A 75 5.87 3.11 18.87
C ARG A 75 6.81 4.27 19.15
N ILE A 76 7.29 4.96 18.11
CA ILE A 76 8.15 6.14 18.26
C ILE A 76 7.38 7.28 18.94
N GLN A 77 6.11 7.47 18.60
CA GLN A 77 5.29 8.52 19.21
C GLN A 77 5.11 8.27 20.72
N VAL A 78 4.87 7.01 21.14
CA VAL A 78 4.78 6.64 22.56
C VAL A 78 6.09 6.96 23.29
N ALA A 79 7.24 6.59 22.71
CA ALA A 79 8.54 6.92 23.29
C ALA A 79 8.82 8.43 23.31
N THR A 80 8.37 9.16 22.28
CA THR A 80 8.47 10.63 22.21
C THR A 80 7.63 11.30 23.29
N ASP A 81 6.41 10.82 23.50
CA ASP A 81 5.52 11.32 24.56
C ASP A 81 6.08 11.03 25.95
N ALA A 82 6.75 9.88 26.15
CA ALA A 82 7.47 9.57 27.38
C ALA A 82 8.64 10.53 27.65
N ALA A 83 9.31 11.02 26.61
CA ALA A 83 10.39 12.00 26.70
C ALA A 83 9.91 13.47 26.81
N ALA A 84 8.59 13.71 26.95
CA ALA A 84 8.04 15.06 26.99
C ALA A 84 8.55 15.90 28.17
N GLU A 85 8.78 15.31 29.35
CA GLU A 85 9.32 16.04 30.50
C GLU A 85 10.76 16.50 30.30
N GLU A 86 11.60 15.66 29.68
CA GLU A 86 12.97 16.04 29.32
C GLU A 86 12.95 17.17 28.30
N ARG A 87 12.10 17.07 27.27
CA ARG A 87 11.89 18.11 26.27
C ARG A 87 11.56 19.48 26.88
N LEU A 88 10.75 19.53 27.94
CA LEU A 88 10.38 20.80 28.60
C LEU A 88 11.61 21.52 29.20
N ARG A 89 12.64 20.78 29.61
CA ARG A 89 13.89 21.34 30.16
C ARG A 89 14.81 21.90 29.07
N LEU A 90 14.64 21.48 27.82
CA LEU A 90 15.48 21.87 26.69
C LEU A 90 15.03 23.17 25.99
N GLY A 91 13.92 23.76 26.45
CA GLY A 91 13.38 25.01 25.91
C GLY A 91 12.38 24.82 24.76
N ARG A 92 12.10 25.93 24.08
CA ARG A 92 11.11 25.96 22.97
C ARG A 92 11.71 25.33 21.71
N ALA A 93 10.87 24.59 20.99
CA ALA A 93 11.16 24.11 19.64
C ALA A 93 9.87 23.68 18.97
N GLY A 94 9.86 23.67 17.63
CA GLY A 94 8.78 23.17 16.81
C GLY A 94 8.72 21.64 16.75
N ALA A 95 8.08 21.14 15.68
CA ALA A 95 7.93 19.72 15.41
C ALA A 95 8.95 19.28 14.35
N PRO A 96 10.05 18.61 14.71
CA PRO A 96 11.07 18.20 13.75
C PRO A 96 10.54 17.08 12.83
N ARG A 97 11.01 17.08 11.59
CA ARG A 97 10.74 16.01 10.62
C ARG A 97 11.94 15.10 10.53
N LEU A 98 11.72 13.81 10.77
CA LEU A 98 12.76 12.79 10.72
C LEU A 98 12.61 11.89 9.49
N ARG A 99 13.75 11.43 8.99
CA ARG A 99 13.89 10.33 8.04
C ARG A 99 14.41 9.13 8.80
N ILE A 100 13.61 8.07 8.80
CA ILE A 100 13.87 6.83 9.53
C ILE A 100 13.87 5.70 8.52
N VAL A 101 14.91 4.87 8.53
CA VAL A 101 15.02 3.71 7.63
C VAL A 101 15.10 2.45 8.47
N VAL A 102 14.18 1.52 8.23
CA VAL A 102 14.08 0.24 8.95
C VAL A 102 14.42 -0.93 8.00
N ASN A 103 15.12 -1.92 8.52
CA ASN A 103 15.50 -3.15 7.83
C ASN A 103 14.42 -4.24 7.95
N PRO A 104 14.46 -5.30 7.12
CA PRO A 104 13.44 -6.35 7.12
C PRO A 104 13.38 -7.17 8.41
N ASP A 105 14.45 -7.20 9.18
CA ASP A 105 14.55 -7.81 10.51
C ASP A 105 13.98 -6.92 11.63
N GLY A 106 13.54 -5.69 11.31
CA GLY A 106 13.08 -4.71 12.28
C GLY A 106 14.19 -3.81 12.84
N GLY A 107 15.45 -4.02 12.44
CA GLY A 107 16.57 -3.20 12.87
C GLY A 107 16.49 -1.78 12.30
N LEU A 108 16.86 -0.78 13.12
CA LEU A 108 17.01 0.60 12.65
C LEU A 108 18.28 0.71 11.80
N ARG A 109 18.14 0.98 10.50
CA ARG A 109 19.27 1.23 9.60
C ARG A 109 19.83 2.64 9.79
N SER A 110 18.97 3.65 9.84
CA SER A 110 19.39 5.04 10.01
C SER A 110 18.24 5.92 10.51
N ALA A 111 18.57 6.95 11.29
CA ALA A 111 17.66 8.02 11.67
C ALA A 111 18.38 9.37 11.52
N SER A 112 17.77 10.31 10.79
CA SER A 112 18.34 11.64 10.55
C SER A 112 17.25 12.72 10.55
N VAL A 113 17.61 13.95 10.91
CA VAL A 113 16.72 15.10 10.85
C VAL A 113 16.67 15.61 9.40
N VAL A 114 15.47 15.68 8.84
CA VAL A 114 15.20 16.28 7.53
C VAL A 114 14.88 17.77 7.69
N GLU A 115 14.10 18.09 8.72
CA GLU A 115 13.70 19.44 9.05
C GLU A 115 13.84 19.63 10.57
N SER A 116 14.69 20.57 10.96
CA SER A 116 14.98 20.85 12.36
C SER A 116 13.78 21.47 13.08
N SER A 117 13.65 21.22 14.38
CA SER A 117 12.68 21.90 15.24
C SER A 117 13.04 23.36 15.55
N GLY A 118 14.21 23.83 15.10
CA GLY A 118 14.78 25.12 15.49
C GLY A 118 15.56 25.06 16.80
N ASN A 119 15.72 23.87 17.40
CA ASN A 119 16.54 23.63 18.59
C ASN A 119 17.28 22.29 18.43
N GLY A 120 18.60 22.36 18.24
CA GLY A 120 19.44 21.18 18.01
C GLY A 120 19.39 20.16 19.16
N THR A 121 19.34 20.62 20.41
CA THR A 121 19.27 19.72 21.57
C THR A 121 17.96 18.92 21.60
N VAL A 122 16.86 19.51 21.12
CA VAL A 122 15.58 18.81 20.96
C VAL A 122 15.63 17.80 19.81
N ASP A 123 16.28 18.16 18.72
CA ASP A 123 16.43 17.28 17.58
C ASP A 123 17.28 16.05 17.96
N ASP A 124 18.36 16.25 18.73
CA ASP A 124 19.20 15.19 19.27
C ASP A 124 18.45 14.29 20.26
N LEU A 125 17.64 14.89 21.16
CA LEU A 125 16.74 14.13 22.04
C LEU A 125 15.83 13.21 21.21
N LEU A 126 15.22 13.74 20.15
CA LEU A 126 14.30 12.94 19.33
C LEU A 126 15.04 11.82 18.58
N LEU A 127 16.23 12.09 18.03
CA LEU A 127 17.07 11.06 17.43
C LEU A 127 17.44 9.96 18.42
N ARG A 128 17.73 10.33 19.68
CA ARG A 128 17.99 9.37 20.76
C ARG A 128 16.77 8.50 21.04
N VAL A 129 15.60 9.10 21.21
CA VAL A 129 14.33 8.39 21.42
C VAL A 129 14.02 7.40 20.29
N VAL A 130 14.27 7.79 19.03
CA VAL A 130 14.08 6.88 17.88
C VAL A 130 15.03 5.70 17.93
N ARG A 131 16.30 5.93 18.29
CA ARG A 131 17.31 4.85 18.44
C ARG A 131 16.95 3.90 19.58
N GLU A 132 16.45 4.42 20.70
CA GLU A 132 15.98 3.65 21.86
C GLU A 132 14.68 2.90 21.59
N SER A 133 13.86 3.37 20.65
CA SER A 133 12.63 2.69 20.24
C SER A 133 12.90 1.41 19.42
N ALA A 134 14.12 1.26 18.88
CA ALA A 134 14.55 0.08 18.15
C ALA A 134 14.93 -1.07 19.12
N PRO A 135 14.82 -2.34 18.68
CA PRO A 135 14.34 -2.79 17.38
C PRO A 135 12.81 -2.66 17.22
N PHE A 136 12.37 -2.56 15.96
CA PHE A 136 10.97 -2.58 15.56
C PHE A 136 10.52 -4.01 15.22
N GLU A 137 9.22 -4.18 14.96
CA GLU A 137 8.69 -5.44 14.49
C GLU A 137 9.31 -5.81 13.12
N PRO A 138 9.65 -7.08 12.88
CA PRO A 138 10.14 -7.51 11.57
C PRO A 138 9.07 -7.31 10.49
N PHE A 139 9.50 -7.22 9.23
CA PHE A 139 8.57 -7.00 8.13
C PHE A 139 7.65 -8.23 7.95
N PRO A 140 6.35 -8.02 7.69
CA PRO A 140 5.44 -9.11 7.33
C PRO A 140 5.98 -9.90 6.13
N GLU A 141 5.79 -11.21 6.10
CA GLU A 141 6.34 -12.11 5.07
C GLU A 141 6.08 -11.62 3.63
N ARG A 142 4.85 -11.19 3.36
CA ARG A 142 4.49 -10.64 2.03
C ARG A 142 5.30 -9.39 1.70
N MET A 143 5.58 -8.53 2.67
CA MET A 143 6.34 -7.30 2.48
C MET A 143 7.83 -7.58 2.23
N ARG A 144 8.40 -8.57 2.92
CA ARG A 144 9.81 -8.99 2.76
C ARG A 144 10.16 -9.45 1.34
N ARG A 145 9.18 -9.92 0.57
CA ARG A 145 9.38 -10.36 -0.84
C ARG A 145 9.59 -9.20 -1.81
N TYR A 146 9.12 -8.00 -1.46
CA TYR A 146 9.08 -6.86 -2.38
C TYR A 146 9.99 -5.69 -1.97
N THR A 147 10.39 -5.60 -0.69
CA THR A 147 11.27 -4.52 -0.23
C THR A 147 12.31 -4.97 0.78
N THR A 148 13.50 -4.40 0.65
CA THR A 148 14.66 -4.63 1.53
C THR A 148 14.81 -3.55 2.60
N SER A 149 14.00 -2.50 2.56
CA SER A 149 13.98 -1.43 3.58
C SER A 149 12.71 -0.59 3.48
N VAL A 150 12.32 0.04 4.59
CA VAL A 150 11.21 1.00 4.63
C VAL A 150 11.74 2.34 5.11
N GLU A 151 11.57 3.36 4.27
CA GLU A 151 11.83 4.75 4.63
C GLU A 151 10.54 5.43 5.10
N ILE A 152 10.64 6.10 6.25
CA ILE A 152 9.56 6.83 6.92
C ILE A 152 10.03 8.27 7.10
N ASN A 153 9.37 9.19 6.40
CA ASN A 153 9.59 10.63 6.54
C ASN A 153 8.40 11.22 7.29
N SER A 154 8.56 11.46 8.59
CA SER A 154 7.44 11.84 9.47
C SER A 154 7.83 12.92 10.46
N THR A 155 6.87 13.79 10.75
CA THR A 155 6.97 14.82 11.78
C THR A 155 6.49 14.26 13.10
N PHE A 156 7.28 14.46 14.16
CA PHE A 156 6.94 14.03 15.52
C PHE A 156 6.75 15.24 16.42
N GLN A 157 5.87 15.08 17.41
CA GLN A 157 5.56 16.12 18.39
C GLN A 157 5.63 15.54 19.77
N PHE A 158 6.21 16.29 20.70
CA PHE A 158 6.18 15.94 22.11
C PHE A 158 4.82 16.33 22.69
N ARG A 159 3.98 15.35 23.02
CA ARG A 159 2.70 15.60 23.68
C ARG A 159 2.88 15.37 25.18
N SER A 160 2.66 16.42 25.97
CA SER A 160 2.63 16.29 27.43
C SER A 160 1.21 15.92 27.87
N ALA A 161 1.08 14.90 28.73
CA ALA A 161 -0.18 14.55 29.37
C ALA A 161 -0.81 15.73 30.14
N ASN A 162 0.01 16.67 30.62
CA ASN A 162 -0.43 17.85 31.36
C ASN A 162 -1.09 18.96 30.50
N ARG A 163 -1.29 18.75 29.19
CA ARG A 163 -2.09 19.64 28.33
C ARG A 163 -3.42 19.02 27.90
N ALA A 164 -3.83 17.89 28.47
CA ALA A 164 -5.12 17.26 28.18
C ALA A 164 -6.33 18.00 28.81
N CYS A 165 -6.11 19.09 29.55
CA CYS A 165 -7.17 20.05 29.88
C CYS A 165 -7.18 21.20 28.88
N MET A 166 -7.38 20.86 27.62
CA MET A 166 -7.83 21.81 26.61
C MET A 166 -9.11 21.20 26.06
N CYS A 167 -10.26 21.64 26.59
CA CYS A 167 -11.55 21.31 26.02
C CYS A 167 -11.47 21.63 24.52
N PRO A 168 -11.71 20.66 23.62
CA PRO A 168 -11.83 21.01 22.22
C PRO A 168 -13.01 21.99 22.13
N ALA A 169 -12.71 23.25 21.80
CA ALA A 169 -13.74 24.16 21.33
C ALA A 169 -14.45 23.43 20.20
N ALA A 170 -15.75 23.23 20.37
CA ALA A 170 -16.61 22.47 19.47
C ALA A 170 -16.31 22.82 18.01
N SER A 171 -15.61 21.93 17.31
CA SER A 171 -15.56 21.95 15.85
C SER A 171 -16.66 21.02 15.37
N THR A 172 -17.82 21.65 15.15
CA THR A 172 -18.79 21.38 14.11
C THR A 172 -18.93 19.91 13.70
N THR A 173 -19.96 19.28 14.24
CA THR A 173 -20.76 18.18 13.67
C THR A 173 -20.32 17.77 12.26
N SER A 174 -19.48 16.73 12.18
CA SER A 174 -19.24 16.01 10.92
C SER A 174 -20.54 15.27 10.57
N SER A 175 -21.23 15.82 9.58
CA SER A 175 -22.36 15.23 8.88
C SER A 175 -21.93 13.92 8.19
N TYR A 176 -21.99 12.81 8.92
CA TYR A 176 -22.19 11.50 8.31
C TYR A 176 -23.69 11.20 8.37
N ALA A 177 -24.32 11.35 7.21
CA ALA A 177 -25.71 10.99 6.96
C ALA A 177 -25.93 9.51 7.27
N ALA A 178 -26.59 9.22 8.38
CA ALA A 178 -27.22 7.93 8.62
C ALA A 178 -28.45 7.81 7.70
N THR A 179 -28.42 6.87 6.76
CA THR A 179 -29.54 6.50 5.90
C THR A 179 -30.74 6.03 6.74
N PRO A 180 -31.97 6.50 6.50
CA PRO A 180 -33.12 6.11 7.31
C PRO A 180 -33.66 4.74 6.87
N GLY A 181 -33.69 3.78 7.81
CA GLY A 181 -34.20 2.43 7.59
C GLY A 181 -34.71 1.76 8.87
N ARG A 182 -35.86 2.24 9.37
CA ARG A 182 -36.94 1.48 10.03
C ARG A 182 -36.65 0.68 11.33
N MET A 183 -37.03 1.31 12.46
CA MET A 183 -37.72 0.83 13.68
C MET A 183 -37.63 -0.64 14.13
N SER A 184 -37.19 -0.84 15.38
CA SER A 184 -38.02 -1.28 16.52
C SER A 184 -37.10 -1.47 17.75
N SER A 185 -37.12 -0.54 18.70
CA SER A 185 -37.83 -0.62 19.99
C SER A 185 -37.29 -1.68 20.96
N LEU A 186 -37.07 -1.21 22.19
CA LEU A 186 -36.79 -1.93 23.42
C LEU A 186 -35.32 -2.36 23.63
N LEU A 187 -34.62 -1.63 24.51
CA LEU A 187 -34.03 -2.20 25.72
C LEU A 187 -33.40 -1.10 26.63
N ARG A 188 -34.13 -0.84 27.72
CA ARG A 188 -33.66 -0.61 29.11
C ARG A 188 -32.55 0.41 29.39
N LYS A 189 -33.02 1.56 29.86
CA LYS A 189 -32.58 2.35 31.03
C LYS A 189 -31.74 1.54 32.05
N THR A 190 -30.49 1.95 32.33
CA THR A 190 -29.88 2.03 33.67
C THR A 190 -28.56 2.82 33.63
N GLY A 191 -28.47 3.87 34.47
CA GLY A 191 -27.25 4.35 35.13
C GLY A 191 -26.06 4.84 34.30
N ALA A 192 -26.10 6.09 33.82
CA ALA A 192 -24.87 6.82 33.52
C ALA A 192 -24.29 7.37 34.83
N ALA A 193 -23.27 6.70 35.35
CA ALA A 193 -22.45 7.20 36.45
C ALA A 193 -21.65 8.43 35.99
N SER A 194 -21.90 9.54 36.66
CA SER A 194 -21.08 10.75 36.65
C SER A 194 -19.66 10.40 37.11
N MET A 195 -18.68 10.46 36.21
CA MET A 195 -17.26 10.52 36.59
C MET A 195 -16.85 11.99 36.65
N SER A 196 -16.85 12.52 37.86
CA SER A 196 -16.33 13.83 38.23
C SER A 196 -14.79 13.81 38.21
N CYS A 197 -14.17 14.69 37.43
CA CYS A 197 -12.76 15.03 37.57
C CYS A 197 -12.57 15.89 38.83
N TRP A 198 -11.65 15.49 39.71
CA TRP A 198 -11.15 16.32 40.82
C TRP A 198 -9.78 16.89 40.44
N PRO A 199 -9.49 18.19 40.70
CA PRO A 199 -8.13 18.68 40.72
C PRO A 199 -7.51 18.44 42.11
N LYS A 200 -6.26 17.96 42.14
CA LYS A 200 -5.44 17.99 43.35
C LYS A 200 -4.75 19.35 43.47
N ALA A 201 -4.74 19.86 44.71
CA ALA A 201 -4.00 21.02 45.18
C ALA A 201 -2.48 20.81 45.08
#